data_AF-A0A1F7FR30-F1
#
_entry.id   AF-A0A1F7FR30-F1
#
_cell.length_a   1.000
_cell.length_b   1.000
_cell.length_c   1.000
_cell.angle_alpha   90.00
_cell.angle_beta   90.00
_cell.angle_gamma   90.00
#
_symmetry.space_group_name_H-M   'P 1'
#
loop_
_entity.id
_entity.type
_entity.pdbx_description
1 polymer ?
#
loop_
_entity_poly.entity_id
_entity_poly.type
_entity_poly.pdbx_seq_one_letter_code
_entity_poly.pdbx_strand_id
1 'polypeptide(L)'
;MLSVVLLAGLLWQISASRPEILTRAGITAELTRLSVTAEFQPIWVWPAVFFAITILMILGVPSLICFAGLLIILGFYLAFIVTFLCQIFVTRISIHRAWKLADSEPYQKSISPALKSLLWQSQDKFITFAFWARIYFAYPLRTIDFLTPMIQPDEQQLGKTLMPAAQAIFVRMLIPTLWLDSLLMLIKNLTPDPAADISRFLLWSSALVAYTMLPRVPELFVGPDSVKSILKRIENPPQSAPKTDAAIGQPQKQNNTAKAAAKPKSANPQAAASPASRPAIEI
;
A
#
# COMPACT_ATOMS: atom_id res chain seq x y z
N MET A 1 -7.71 16.37 9.01
CA MET A 1 -8.47 17.31 9.88
C MET A 1 -8.68 16.74 11.27
N LEU A 2 -9.61 15.81 11.52
CA LEU A 2 -9.93 15.33 12.87
C LEU A 2 -8.70 14.91 13.71
N SER A 3 -7.78 14.13 13.13
CA SER A 3 -6.55 13.67 13.80
C SER A 3 -5.59 14.79 14.20
N VAL A 4 -5.59 15.90 13.46
CA VAL A 4 -4.76 17.09 13.76
C VAL A 4 -5.37 17.87 14.92
N VAL A 5 -6.70 17.99 14.94
CA VAL A 5 -7.45 18.61 16.06
C VAL A 5 -7.30 17.77 17.34
N LEU A 6 -7.36 16.44 17.24
CA LEU A 6 -7.10 15.52 18.36
C LEU A 6 -5.66 15.63 18.89
N LEU A 7 -4.67 15.70 18.00
CA LEU A 7 -3.27 15.88 18.39
C LEU A 7 -3.04 17.25 19.05
N ALA A 8 -3.62 18.31 18.48
CA ALA A 8 -3.56 19.66 19.05
C ALA A 8 -4.28 19.74 20.41
N GLY A 9 -5.42 19.08 20.57
CA GLY A 9 -6.15 18.97 21.85
C GLY A 9 -5.35 18.22 22.92
N LEU A 10 -4.71 17.11 22.56
CA LEU A 10 -3.78 16.38 23.43
C LEU A 10 -2.59 17.25 23.84
N LEU A 11 -1.94 17.92 22.88
CA LEU A 11 -0.82 18.84 23.16
C LEU A 11 -1.25 20.01 24.05
N TRP A 12 -2.44 20.57 23.84
CA TRP A 12 -3.01 21.61 24.68
C TRP A 12 -3.28 21.12 26.11
N GLN A 13 -3.84 19.94 26.27
CA GLN A 13 -4.15 19.35 27.58
C GLN A 13 -2.87 18.97 28.36
N ILE A 14 -1.85 18.45 27.65
CA ILE A 14 -0.51 18.20 28.20
C ILE A 14 0.16 19.52 28.60
N SER A 15 0.09 20.54 27.74
CA SER A 15 0.61 21.89 28.01
C SER A 15 -0.03 22.56 29.22
N ALA A 16 -1.34 22.39 29.41
CA ALA A 16 -2.06 22.92 30.57
C ALA A 16 -1.69 22.18 31.88
N SER A 17 -1.32 20.90 31.77
CA SER A 17 -0.95 20.06 32.92
C SER A 17 0.54 20.15 33.29
N ARG A 18 1.41 20.44 32.32
CA ARG A 18 2.87 20.56 32.48
C ARG A 18 3.40 21.67 31.56
N PRO A 19 3.33 22.95 31.97
CA PRO A 19 3.77 24.07 31.13
C PRO A 19 5.26 24.02 30.77
N GLU A 20 6.08 23.36 31.59
CA GLU A 20 7.50 23.13 31.33
C GLU A 20 7.75 22.36 30.02
N ILE A 21 6.80 21.54 29.54
CA ILE A 21 6.87 20.83 28.26
C ILE A 21 6.86 21.78 27.05
N LEU A 22 6.44 23.05 27.21
CA LEU A 22 6.62 24.05 26.16
C LEU A 22 8.06 24.57 26.05
N THR A 23 8.91 24.30 27.05
CA THR A 23 10.32 24.74 27.07
C THR A 23 11.24 23.67 26.48
N ARG A 24 12.31 24.10 25.80
CA ARG A 24 13.31 23.17 25.25
C ARG A 24 13.94 22.25 26.31
N ALA A 25 14.11 22.76 27.53
CA ALA A 25 14.61 21.97 28.66
C ALA A 25 13.61 20.88 29.07
N GLY A 26 12.32 21.22 29.25
CA GLY A 26 11.27 20.27 29.63
C GLY A 26 10.98 19.22 28.55
N ILE A 27 11.00 19.60 27.26
CA ILE A 27 10.93 18.63 26.14
C ILE A 27 12.09 17.62 26.26
N THR A 28 13.31 18.11 26.47
CA THR A 28 14.50 17.24 26.59
C THR A 28 14.39 16.31 27.81
N ALA A 29 13.95 16.84 28.97
CA ALA A 29 13.77 16.06 30.19
C ALA A 29 12.70 14.96 30.05
N GLU A 30 11.53 15.26 29.48
CA GLU A 30 10.47 14.27 29.29
C GLU A 30 10.82 13.21 28.25
N LEU A 31 11.46 13.58 27.14
CA LEU A 31 11.91 12.60 26.14
C LEU A 31 12.96 11.66 26.73
N THR A 32 13.91 12.17 27.52
CA THR A 32 14.88 11.35 28.26
C THR A 32 14.17 10.46 29.29
N ARG A 33 13.22 11.00 30.07
CA ARG A 33 12.44 10.22 31.05
C ARG A 33 11.68 9.08 30.39
N LEU A 34 11.05 9.32 29.24
CA LEU A 34 10.33 8.29 28.48
C LEU A 34 11.25 7.19 27.96
N SER A 35 12.41 7.56 27.38
CA SER A 35 13.38 6.58 26.88
C SER A 35 13.97 5.72 28.02
N VAL A 36 14.39 6.34 29.12
CA VAL A 36 14.89 5.63 30.31
C VAL A 36 13.82 4.74 30.93
N THR A 37 12.57 5.22 31.07
CA THR A 37 11.46 4.40 31.60
C THR A 37 11.17 3.19 30.72
N ALA A 38 11.41 3.30 29.41
CA ALA A 38 11.21 2.23 28.45
C ALA A 38 12.32 1.17 28.49
N GLU A 39 13.57 1.58 28.66
CA GLU A 39 14.73 0.67 28.81
C GLU A 39 14.53 -0.32 29.97
N PHE A 40 13.92 0.12 31.06
CA PHE A 40 13.60 -0.72 32.23
C PHE A 40 12.27 -1.50 32.14
N GLN A 41 11.61 -1.55 30.97
CA GLN A 41 10.37 -2.34 30.83
C GLN A 41 10.64 -3.86 30.77
N PRO A 42 9.75 -4.69 31.34
CA PRO A 42 9.84 -6.14 31.20
C PRO A 42 9.86 -6.57 29.72
N ILE A 43 10.68 -7.58 29.39
CA ILE A 43 10.91 -8.01 28.00
C ILE A 43 9.62 -8.36 27.22
N TRP A 44 8.59 -8.82 27.92
CA TRP A 44 7.26 -9.15 27.38
C TRP A 44 6.48 -7.94 26.83
N VAL A 45 6.83 -6.71 27.22
CA VAL A 45 6.22 -5.49 26.69
C VAL A 45 6.56 -5.29 25.21
N TRP A 46 7.77 -5.67 24.77
CA TRP A 46 8.22 -5.43 23.40
C TRP A 46 7.46 -6.25 22.34
N PRO A 47 7.17 -7.56 22.53
CA PRO A 47 6.21 -8.28 21.71
C PRO A 47 4.82 -7.63 21.66
N ALA A 48 4.29 -7.15 22.79
CA ALA A 48 2.99 -6.47 22.81
C ALA A 48 3.00 -5.17 22.00
N VAL A 49 4.06 -4.37 22.12
CA VAL A 49 4.28 -3.15 21.30
C VAL A 49 4.39 -3.50 19.82
N PHE A 50 5.12 -4.56 19.46
CA PHE A 50 5.22 -5.03 18.07
C PHE A 50 3.85 -5.42 17.50
N PHE A 51 3.03 -6.16 18.24
CA PHE A 51 1.68 -6.52 17.81
C PHE A 51 0.76 -5.30 17.71
N ALA A 52 0.79 -4.39 18.69
CA ALA A 52 0.00 -3.16 18.65
C ALA A 52 0.33 -2.30 17.42
N ILE A 53 1.61 -2.10 17.14
CA ILE A 53 2.08 -1.34 15.96
C ILE A 53 1.70 -2.03 14.65
N THR A 54 1.82 -3.36 14.59
CA THR A 54 1.37 -4.17 13.45
C THR A 54 -0.13 -3.99 13.20
N ILE A 55 -0.97 -4.02 14.25
CA ILE A 55 -2.41 -3.80 14.14
C ILE A 55 -2.72 -2.37 13.65
N LEU A 56 -2.07 -1.35 14.20
CA LEU A 56 -2.24 0.04 13.76
C LEU A 56 -1.89 0.20 12.27
N MET A 57 -0.82 -0.42 11.79
CA MET A 57 -0.43 -0.41 10.37
C MET A 57 -1.41 -1.18 9.47
N ILE A 58 -2.04 -2.28 9.96
CA ILE A 58 -3.13 -2.98 9.26
C ILE A 58 -4.37 -2.08 9.14
N LEU A 59 -4.68 -1.31 10.19
CA LEU A 59 -5.78 -0.33 10.21
C LEU A 59 -5.50 0.92 9.37
N GLY A 60 -4.33 1.03 8.74
CA GLY A 60 -3.97 2.11 7.83
C GLY A 60 -3.20 3.28 8.46
N VAL A 61 -2.75 3.17 9.71
CA VAL A 61 -1.86 4.17 10.31
C VAL A 61 -0.51 4.17 9.56
N PRO A 62 -0.05 5.33 9.03
CA PRO A 62 1.23 5.41 8.34
C PRO A 62 2.40 5.00 9.22
N SER A 63 3.32 4.19 8.69
CA SER A 63 4.50 3.69 9.43
C SER A 63 5.36 4.79 10.03
N LEU A 64 5.44 5.96 9.38
CA LEU A 64 6.21 7.10 9.88
C LEU A 64 5.70 7.61 11.24
N ILE A 65 4.39 7.50 11.53
CA ILE A 65 3.81 7.89 12.82
C ILE A 65 4.22 6.89 13.90
N CYS A 66 4.13 5.58 13.61
CA CYS A 66 4.58 4.55 14.55
C CYS A 66 6.09 4.65 14.80
N PHE A 67 6.88 4.90 13.75
CA PHE A 67 8.32 5.14 13.84
C PHE A 67 8.63 6.38 14.70
N ALA A 68 7.89 7.49 14.54
CA ALA A 68 8.09 8.69 15.36
C ALA A 68 7.93 8.40 16.87
N GLY A 69 6.90 7.63 17.23
CA GLY A 69 6.68 7.19 18.61
C GLY A 69 7.80 6.27 19.12
N LEU A 70 8.21 5.28 18.32
CA LEU A 70 9.33 4.40 18.68
C LEU A 70 10.67 5.12 18.76
N LEU A 71 10.93 6.10 17.89
CA LEU A 71 12.19 6.84 17.81
C LEU A 71 12.47 7.63 19.10
N ILE A 72 11.42 8.17 19.71
CA ILE A 72 11.47 8.84 21.02
C ILE A 72 11.89 7.88 22.15
N ILE A 73 11.47 6.61 22.04
CA ILE A 73 11.54 5.61 23.11
C ILE A 73 12.83 4.77 23.01
N LEU A 74 13.13 4.26 21.81
CA LEU A 74 14.15 3.25 21.51
C LEU A 74 15.37 3.79 20.74
N GLY A 75 15.32 5.04 20.27
CA GLY A 75 16.32 5.59 19.35
C GLY A 75 16.25 5.00 17.93
N PHE A 76 17.07 5.55 17.03
CA PHE A 76 16.92 5.36 15.58
C PHE A 76 16.94 3.90 15.12
N TYR A 77 18.03 3.16 15.43
CA TYR A 77 18.24 1.83 14.87
C TYR A 77 17.15 0.83 15.27
N LEU A 78 16.80 0.78 16.56
CA LEU A 78 15.76 -0.10 17.07
C LEU A 78 14.37 0.31 16.57
N ALA A 79 14.04 1.59 16.58
CA ALA A 79 12.78 2.09 16.01
C ALA A 79 12.64 1.75 14.52
N PHE A 80 13.73 1.89 13.75
CA PHE A 80 13.77 1.56 12.33
C PHE A 80 13.55 0.06 12.11
N ILE A 81 14.33 -0.79 12.78
CA ILE A 81 14.25 -2.25 12.65
C ILE A 81 12.85 -2.76 13.04
N VAL A 82 12.31 -2.33 14.17
CA VAL A 82 10.96 -2.74 14.63
C VAL A 82 9.89 -2.30 13.62
N THR A 83 9.90 -1.03 13.20
CA THR A 83 8.93 -0.52 12.21
C THR A 83 9.04 -1.26 10.87
N PHE A 84 10.27 -1.58 10.44
CA PHE A 84 10.55 -2.31 9.21
C PHE A 84 10.01 -3.75 9.26
N LEU A 85 10.29 -4.48 10.35
CA LEU A 85 9.77 -5.83 10.57
C LEU A 85 8.23 -5.84 10.65
N CYS A 86 7.63 -4.85 11.32
CA CYS A 86 6.17 -4.67 11.28
C CYS A 86 5.68 -4.48 9.84
N GLN A 87 6.30 -3.61 9.02
CA GLN A 87 5.88 -3.42 7.63
C GLN A 87 6.02 -4.68 6.76
N ILE A 88 7.05 -5.50 6.94
CA ILE A 88 7.14 -6.81 6.28
C ILE A 88 5.99 -7.72 6.72
N PHE A 89 5.69 -7.78 8.01
CA PHE A 89 4.66 -8.66 8.55
C PHE A 89 3.24 -8.24 8.11
N VAL A 90 2.95 -6.93 8.13
CA VAL A 90 1.71 -6.34 7.61
C VAL A 90 1.57 -6.60 6.10
N THR A 91 2.68 -6.52 5.35
CA THR A 91 2.74 -6.85 3.91
C THR A 91 2.41 -8.33 3.66
N ARG A 92 3.03 -9.25 4.41
CA ARG A 92 2.73 -10.69 4.37
C ARG A 92 1.24 -10.96 4.65
N ILE A 93 0.69 -10.38 5.72
CA ILE A 93 -0.74 -10.52 6.07
C ILE A 93 -1.65 -9.97 4.98
N SER A 94 -1.31 -8.80 4.41
CA SER A 94 -2.11 -8.14 3.37
C SER A 94 -2.17 -9.00 2.10
N ILE A 95 -1.02 -9.51 1.63
CA ILE A 95 -0.95 -10.38 0.45
C ILE A 95 -1.70 -11.70 0.69
N HIS A 96 -1.49 -12.35 1.83
CA HIS A 96 -2.18 -13.62 2.17
C HIS A 96 -3.71 -13.43 2.28
N ARG A 97 -4.17 -12.33 2.89
CA ARG A 97 -5.60 -11.98 2.93
C ARG A 97 -6.14 -11.67 1.53
N ALA A 98 -5.35 -11.02 0.70
CA ALA A 98 -5.72 -10.70 -0.68
C ALA A 98 -5.83 -11.96 -1.56
N TRP A 99 -4.96 -12.97 -1.39
CA TRP A 99 -5.12 -14.28 -2.04
C TRP A 99 -6.44 -14.96 -1.68
N LYS A 100 -6.77 -15.01 -0.38
CA LYS A 100 -8.06 -15.56 0.09
C LYS A 100 -9.30 -14.84 -0.45
N LEU A 101 -9.13 -13.64 -0.99
CA LEU A 101 -10.19 -12.84 -1.61
C LEU A 101 -10.08 -12.79 -3.15
N ALA A 102 -8.99 -13.26 -3.75
CA ALA A 102 -8.67 -13.08 -5.17
C ALA A 102 -9.73 -13.67 -6.12
N ASP A 103 -10.29 -14.81 -5.73
CA ASP A 103 -11.34 -15.51 -6.50
C ASP A 103 -12.76 -15.03 -6.17
N SER A 104 -12.93 -14.14 -5.19
CA SER A 104 -14.24 -13.59 -4.87
C SER A 104 -14.71 -12.59 -5.93
N GLU A 105 -15.95 -12.75 -6.41
CA GLU A 105 -16.57 -11.80 -7.33
C GLU A 105 -16.45 -10.31 -6.93
N PRO A 106 -16.72 -9.88 -5.67
CA PRO A 106 -16.62 -8.48 -5.30
C PRO A 106 -15.19 -7.94 -5.45
N TYR A 107 -14.18 -8.77 -5.15
CA TYR A 107 -12.79 -8.40 -5.34
C TYR A 107 -12.45 -8.24 -6.83
N GLN A 108 -12.83 -9.21 -7.68
CA GLN A 108 -12.57 -9.12 -9.13
C GLN A 108 -13.32 -7.96 -9.79
N LYS A 109 -14.54 -7.62 -9.32
CA LYS A 109 -15.34 -6.47 -9.77
C LYS A 109 -14.76 -5.12 -9.31
N SER A 110 -13.92 -5.09 -8.27
CA SER A 110 -13.28 -3.86 -7.78
C SER A 110 -12.10 -3.38 -8.65
N ILE A 111 -11.52 -4.27 -9.48
CA ILE A 111 -10.37 -3.98 -10.33
C ILE A 111 -10.84 -3.68 -11.76
N SER A 112 -10.40 -2.56 -12.33
CA SER A 112 -10.78 -2.22 -13.72
C SER A 112 -10.27 -3.30 -14.71
N PRO A 113 -11.05 -3.68 -15.75
CA PRO A 113 -10.65 -4.75 -16.69
C PRO A 113 -9.31 -4.48 -17.39
N ALA A 114 -9.03 -3.21 -17.71
CA ALA A 114 -7.76 -2.79 -18.30
C ALA A 114 -6.56 -2.98 -17.34
N LEU A 115 -6.75 -2.71 -16.05
CA LEU A 115 -5.72 -2.98 -15.03
C LEU A 115 -5.54 -4.50 -14.85
N LYS A 116 -6.63 -5.28 -14.78
CA LYS A 116 -6.58 -6.75 -14.69
C LYS A 116 -5.77 -7.36 -15.85
N SER A 117 -5.97 -6.88 -17.07
CA SER A 117 -5.21 -7.32 -18.26
C SER A 117 -3.71 -7.02 -18.14
N LEU A 118 -3.32 -5.80 -17.73
CA LEU A 118 -1.91 -5.42 -17.53
C LEU A 118 -1.22 -6.23 -16.42
N LEU A 119 -1.93 -6.54 -15.33
CA LEU A 119 -1.44 -7.37 -14.24
C LEU A 119 -1.19 -8.82 -14.71
N TRP A 120 -2.13 -9.40 -15.46
CA TRP A 120 -2.01 -10.73 -16.07
C TRP A 120 -0.90 -10.82 -17.12
N GLN A 121 -0.66 -9.76 -17.90
CA GLN A 121 0.46 -9.71 -18.86
C GLN A 121 1.84 -9.56 -18.20
N SER A 122 1.89 -9.31 -16.89
CA SER A 122 3.13 -9.01 -16.15
C SER A 122 3.56 -10.13 -15.18
N GLN A 123 2.92 -11.31 -15.25
CA GLN A 123 3.19 -12.44 -14.34
C GLN A 123 4.67 -12.85 -14.35
N ASP A 124 5.30 -12.96 -15.53
CA ASP A 124 6.72 -13.31 -15.68
C ASP A 124 7.69 -12.28 -15.05
N LYS A 125 7.19 -11.09 -14.72
CA LYS A 125 7.95 -9.96 -14.16
C LYS A 125 7.55 -9.66 -12.70
N PHE A 126 6.96 -10.63 -11.99
CA PHE A 126 6.43 -10.43 -10.63
C PHE A 126 7.49 -9.94 -9.63
N ILE A 127 8.74 -10.42 -9.69
CA ILE A 127 9.85 -9.96 -8.83
C ILE A 127 10.11 -8.46 -9.03
N THR A 128 10.18 -8.04 -10.30
CA THR A 128 10.38 -6.66 -10.71
C THR A 128 9.24 -5.76 -10.26
N PHE A 129 7.99 -6.22 -10.40
CA PHE A 129 6.83 -5.52 -9.83
C PHE A 129 6.93 -5.45 -8.30
N ALA A 130 7.29 -6.56 -7.65
CA ALA A 130 7.30 -6.67 -6.19
C ALA A 130 8.20 -5.62 -5.52
N PHE A 131 9.34 -5.32 -6.16
CA PHE A 131 10.25 -4.25 -5.78
C PHE A 131 9.75 -2.87 -6.23
N TRP A 132 9.68 -2.61 -7.54
CA TRP A 132 9.48 -1.26 -8.08
C TRP A 132 8.13 -0.63 -7.71
N ALA A 133 7.07 -1.43 -7.59
CA ALA A 133 5.76 -0.91 -7.20
C ALA A 133 5.72 -0.46 -5.73
N ARG A 134 6.61 -0.99 -4.88
CA ARG A 134 6.60 -0.72 -3.43
C ARG A 134 7.51 0.42 -3.01
N ILE A 135 8.52 0.79 -3.82
CA ILE A 135 9.39 1.93 -3.51
C ILE A 135 8.54 3.21 -3.38
N TYR A 136 7.92 3.65 -4.48
CA TYR A 136 7.38 5.00 -4.59
C TYR A 136 6.34 5.39 -3.54
N PHE A 137 6.62 6.46 -2.80
CA PHE A 137 5.76 6.95 -1.71
C PHE A 137 4.35 7.33 -2.20
N ALA A 138 4.23 7.81 -3.45
CA ALA A 138 2.96 8.20 -4.07
C ALA A 138 1.90 7.08 -4.12
N TYR A 139 2.32 5.82 -4.23
CA TYR A 139 1.40 4.68 -4.29
C TYR A 139 1.26 4.03 -2.91
N PRO A 140 0.04 3.91 -2.34
CA PRO A 140 -0.15 3.28 -1.03
C PRO A 140 0.29 1.81 -1.04
N LEU A 141 1.19 1.46 -0.13
CA LEU A 141 1.79 0.12 -0.07
C LEU A 141 0.73 -0.99 0.06
N ARG A 142 -0.31 -0.75 0.87
CA ARG A 142 -1.44 -1.68 1.03
C ARG A 142 -2.17 -1.96 -0.29
N THR A 143 -2.35 -0.96 -1.17
CA THR A 143 -2.97 -1.14 -2.50
C THR A 143 -2.13 -2.05 -3.39
N ILE A 144 -0.81 -1.88 -3.39
CA ILE A 144 0.12 -2.74 -4.14
C ILE A 144 0.10 -4.17 -3.60
N ASP A 145 0.02 -4.33 -2.28
CA ASP A 145 -0.09 -5.64 -1.63
C ASP A 145 -1.40 -6.35 -1.96
N PHE A 146 -2.53 -5.63 -2.00
CA PHE A 146 -3.80 -6.19 -2.46
C PHE A 146 -3.73 -6.64 -3.93
N LEU A 147 -3.12 -5.85 -4.82
CA LEU A 147 -3.02 -6.21 -6.25
C LEU A 147 -2.02 -7.35 -6.55
N THR A 148 -1.12 -7.68 -5.63
CA THR A 148 -0.04 -8.66 -5.86
C THR A 148 -0.53 -10.07 -6.27
N PRO A 149 -1.55 -10.66 -5.63
CA PRO A 149 -2.24 -11.87 -6.09
C PRO A 149 -2.63 -11.94 -7.57
N MET A 150 -2.87 -10.81 -8.24
CA MET A 150 -3.27 -10.81 -9.66
C MET A 150 -2.08 -10.99 -10.61
N ILE A 151 -0.86 -10.70 -10.15
CA ILE A 151 0.40 -10.94 -10.90
C ILE A 151 1.05 -12.25 -10.45
N GLN A 152 0.77 -12.71 -9.23
CA GLN A 152 1.29 -13.96 -8.70
C GLN A 152 0.15 -14.73 -8.01
N PRO A 153 -0.58 -15.59 -8.72
CA PRO A 153 -1.69 -16.34 -8.15
C PRO A 153 -1.25 -17.48 -7.21
N ASP A 154 -0.01 -17.95 -7.34
CA ASP A 154 0.54 -19.06 -6.54
C ASP A 154 1.08 -18.59 -5.17
N GLU A 155 0.44 -19.08 -4.09
CA GLU A 155 0.82 -18.82 -2.71
C GLU A 155 2.21 -19.42 -2.35
N GLN A 156 2.61 -20.53 -2.97
CA GLN A 156 3.89 -21.19 -2.66
C GLN A 156 5.10 -20.30 -2.94
N GLN A 157 4.93 -19.29 -3.80
CA GLN A 157 5.98 -18.35 -4.18
C GLN A 157 6.06 -17.11 -3.28
N LEU A 158 5.23 -16.97 -2.22
CA LEU A 158 5.21 -15.79 -1.33
C LEU A 158 6.59 -15.39 -0.81
N GLY A 159 7.41 -16.38 -0.41
CA GLY A 159 8.76 -16.12 0.11
C GLY A 159 9.67 -15.44 -0.93
N LYS A 160 9.50 -15.79 -2.21
CA LYS A 160 10.25 -15.19 -3.34
C LYS A 160 9.81 -13.74 -3.60
N THR A 161 8.54 -13.41 -3.35
CA THR A 161 7.98 -12.05 -3.46
C THR A 161 8.36 -11.17 -2.28
N LEU A 162 8.42 -11.76 -1.08
CA LEU A 162 8.59 -11.02 0.17
C LEU A 162 9.99 -10.40 0.29
N MET A 163 11.03 -11.04 -0.26
CA MET A 163 12.41 -10.52 -0.20
C MET A 163 12.60 -9.24 -1.07
N PRO A 164 12.21 -9.20 -2.36
CA PRO A 164 12.16 -7.95 -3.13
C PRO A 164 11.24 -6.89 -2.52
N ALA A 165 10.09 -7.31 -1.96
CA ALA A 165 9.20 -6.38 -1.26
C ALA A 165 9.86 -5.77 -0.02
N ALA A 166 10.60 -6.56 0.78
CA ALA A 166 11.33 -6.09 1.94
C ALA A 166 12.44 -5.09 1.55
N GLN A 167 13.20 -5.37 0.49
CA GLN A 167 14.20 -4.42 -0.04
C GLN A 167 13.55 -3.09 -0.45
N ALA A 168 12.42 -3.13 -1.16
CA ALA A 168 11.70 -1.92 -1.54
C ALA A 168 11.09 -1.16 -0.35
N ILE A 169 10.57 -1.87 0.65
CA ILE A 169 10.06 -1.28 1.90
C ILE A 169 11.20 -0.61 2.69
N PHE A 170 12.38 -1.22 2.75
CA PHE A 170 13.56 -0.66 3.39
C PHE A 170 13.93 0.69 2.75
N VAL A 171 14.08 0.72 1.42
CA VAL A 171 14.36 1.94 0.65
C VAL A 171 13.26 2.99 0.83
N ARG A 172 11.98 2.59 0.80
CA ARG A 172 10.83 3.47 1.01
C ARG A 172 10.83 4.13 2.38
N MET A 173 11.23 3.40 3.41
CA MET A 173 11.28 3.92 4.78
C MET A 173 12.51 4.80 5.03
N LEU A 174 13.65 4.48 4.42
CA LEU A 174 14.93 5.11 4.70
C LEU A 174 14.88 6.64 4.65
N ILE A 175 14.48 7.24 3.53
CA ILE A 175 14.46 8.70 3.35
C ILE A 175 13.53 9.41 4.36
N PRO A 176 12.23 9.02 4.52
CA PRO A 176 11.37 9.61 5.55
C PRO A 176 11.88 9.44 6.99
N THR A 177 12.49 8.29 7.33
CA THR A 177 12.98 8.04 8.70
C THR A 177 14.21 8.89 9.03
N LEU A 178 15.17 9.02 8.10
CA LEU A 178 16.35 9.87 8.26
C LEU A 178 15.99 11.36 8.27
N TRP A 179 14.99 11.76 7.47
CA TRP A 179 14.42 13.10 7.55
C TRP A 179 13.85 13.39 8.95
N LEU A 180 13.03 12.50 9.49
CA LEU A 180 12.44 12.69 10.82
C LEU A 180 13.50 12.71 11.93
N ASP A 181 14.51 11.85 11.85
CA ASP A 181 15.63 11.83 12.80
C ASP A 181 16.40 13.16 12.78
N SER A 182 16.75 13.66 11.59
CA SER A 182 17.42 14.97 11.44
C SER A 182 16.56 16.14 11.95
N LEU A 183 15.23 16.07 11.80
CA LEU A 183 14.31 17.05 12.37
C LEU A 183 14.29 17.00 13.90
N LEU A 184 14.29 15.80 14.50
CA LEU A 184 14.38 15.66 15.96
C LEU A 184 15.74 16.11 16.51
N MET A 185 16.84 15.87 15.80
CA MET A 185 18.16 16.41 16.16
C MET A 185 18.14 17.94 16.17
N LEU A 186 17.58 18.58 15.14
CA LEU A 186 17.46 20.04 15.06
C LEU A 186 16.61 20.63 16.20
N ILE A 187 15.49 19.97 16.55
CA ILE A 187 14.62 20.39 17.67
C ILE A 187 15.33 20.23 19.03
N LYS A 188 16.10 19.15 19.20
CA LYS A 188 16.84 18.88 20.45
C LYS A 188 18.10 19.77 20.59
N ASN A 189 18.81 20.04 19.49
CA ASN A 189 20.13 20.68 19.42
C ASN A 189 21.12 20.04 20.42
N LEU A 190 21.57 18.83 20.10
CA LEU A 190 22.37 17.97 21.00
C LEU A 190 23.64 17.41 20.33
N THR A 191 24.14 18.09 19.30
CA THR A 191 25.53 17.96 18.84
C THR A 191 26.26 19.30 19.01
N PRO A 192 27.60 19.32 19.12
CA PRO A 192 28.36 20.57 19.20
C PRO A 192 28.45 21.34 17.86
N ASP A 193 27.92 20.81 16.76
CA ASP A 193 27.97 21.43 15.43
C ASP A 193 26.55 21.63 14.85
N PRO A 194 25.93 22.80 15.08
CA PRO A 194 24.60 23.10 14.54
C PRO A 194 24.61 23.28 13.00
N ALA A 195 25.75 23.58 12.38
CA ALA A 195 25.84 23.74 10.93
C ALA A 195 25.74 22.38 10.22
N ALA A 196 26.35 21.34 10.79
CA ALA A 196 26.20 19.97 10.32
C ALA A 196 24.75 19.47 10.44
N ASP A 197 24.06 19.75 11.55
CA ASP A 197 22.68 19.30 11.76
C ASP A 197 21.68 20.02 10.84
N ILE A 198 21.83 21.33 10.61
CA ILE A 198 21.06 22.05 9.59
C ILE A 198 21.32 21.46 8.19
N SER A 199 22.59 21.19 7.85
CA SER A 199 22.96 20.62 6.56
C SER A 199 22.36 19.23 6.32
N ARG A 200 22.35 18.37 7.35
CA ARG A 200 21.68 17.05 7.31
C ARG A 200 20.17 17.19 7.12
N PHE A 201 19.53 18.10 7.84
CA PHE A 201 18.08 18.34 7.70
C PHE A 201 17.71 18.87 6.31
N LEU A 202 18.49 19.79 5.74
CA LEU A 202 18.31 20.29 4.39
C LEU A 202 18.55 19.19 3.33
N LEU A 203 19.59 18.37 3.50
CA LEU A 203 19.86 17.21 2.65
C LEU A 203 18.66 16.26 2.62
N TRP A 204 18.18 15.79 3.77
CA TRP A 204 17.05 14.86 3.82
C TRP A 204 15.72 15.50 3.40
N SER A 205 15.53 16.80 3.62
CA SER A 205 14.36 17.53 3.13
C SER A 205 14.37 17.60 1.60
N SER A 206 15.50 17.94 0.97
CA SER A 206 15.64 17.94 -0.49
C SER A 206 15.48 16.54 -1.09
N ALA A 207 16.04 15.51 -0.44
CA ALA A 207 15.85 14.11 -0.84
C ALA A 207 14.38 13.69 -0.75
N LEU A 208 13.64 14.09 0.29
CA LEU A 208 12.22 13.80 0.45
C LEU A 208 11.34 14.52 -0.60
N VAL A 209 11.67 15.77 -0.94
CA VAL A 209 11.03 16.51 -2.04
C VAL A 209 11.29 15.81 -3.38
N ALA A 210 12.54 15.49 -3.70
CA ALA A 210 12.89 14.76 -4.92
C ALA A 210 12.14 13.41 -4.98
N TYR A 211 12.14 12.65 -3.88
CA TYR A 211 11.50 11.34 -3.79
C TYR A 211 9.98 11.36 -3.98
N THR A 212 9.31 12.44 -3.57
CA THR A 212 7.86 12.62 -3.76
C THR A 212 7.49 13.14 -5.15
N MET A 213 8.38 13.87 -5.82
CA MET A 213 8.18 14.37 -7.19
C MET A 213 8.55 13.35 -8.27
N LEU A 214 9.54 12.50 -8.03
CA LEU A 214 10.07 11.54 -9.00
C LEU A 214 9.03 10.60 -9.66
N PRO A 215 8.01 10.04 -8.96
CA PRO A 215 6.97 9.25 -9.63
C PRO A 215 5.93 10.09 -10.40
N ARG A 216 5.85 11.40 -10.16
CA ARG A 216 4.87 12.32 -10.78
C ARG A 216 5.37 12.94 -12.08
N VAL A 217 6.69 13.07 -12.25
CA VAL A 217 7.31 13.57 -13.48
C VAL A 217 7.63 12.37 -14.38
N PRO A 218 6.94 12.19 -15.53
CA PRO A 218 7.08 10.98 -16.36
C PRO A 218 8.51 10.71 -16.85
N GLU A 219 9.29 11.77 -17.06
CA GLU A 219 10.69 11.76 -17.52
C GLU A 219 11.66 11.28 -16.43
N LEU A 220 11.36 11.59 -15.16
CA LEU A 220 12.18 11.23 -14.00
C LEU A 220 11.75 9.90 -13.36
N PHE A 221 10.60 9.34 -13.76
CA PHE A 221 10.10 8.08 -13.24
C PHE A 221 11.09 6.95 -13.57
N VAL A 222 11.82 6.48 -12.56
CA VAL A 222 12.80 5.39 -12.70
C VAL A 222 12.08 4.03 -12.69
N GLY A 223 12.66 3.04 -13.39
CA GLY A 223 12.22 1.65 -13.36
C GLY A 223 11.49 1.18 -14.63
N PRO A 224 11.10 -0.10 -14.70
CA PRO A 224 10.68 -0.73 -15.95
C PRO A 224 9.28 -0.35 -16.41
N ASP A 225 9.10 -0.20 -17.72
CA ASP A 225 7.87 0.34 -18.31
C ASP A 225 6.61 -0.51 -18.06
N SER A 226 6.78 -1.83 -17.90
CA SER A 226 5.68 -2.73 -17.51
C SER A 226 5.14 -2.44 -16.10
N VAL A 227 5.98 -1.92 -15.18
CA VAL A 227 5.54 -1.52 -13.84
C VAL A 227 4.99 -0.09 -13.89
N LYS A 228 5.61 0.80 -14.66
CA LYS A 228 5.13 2.18 -14.86
C LYS A 228 3.72 2.25 -15.42
N SER A 229 3.37 1.40 -16.39
CA SER A 229 2.02 1.36 -16.99
C SER A 229 0.96 0.92 -15.98
N ILE A 230 1.26 -0.09 -15.15
CA ILE A 230 0.41 -0.53 -14.04
C ILE A 230 0.21 0.61 -13.03
N LEU A 231 1.30 1.24 -12.57
CA LEU A 231 1.26 2.30 -11.58
C LEU A 231 0.48 3.54 -12.05
N LYS A 232 0.71 4.01 -13.29
CA LYS A 232 -0.07 5.09 -13.91
C LYS A 232 -1.57 4.77 -13.99
N ARG A 233 -1.94 3.50 -14.19
CA ARG A 233 -3.34 3.04 -14.27
C ARG A 233 -4.00 2.87 -12.89
N ILE A 234 -3.21 2.75 -11.82
CA ILE A 234 -3.67 2.83 -10.43
C ILE A 234 -3.93 4.29 -10.03
N GLU A 235 -3.08 5.23 -10.47
CA GLU A 235 -3.25 6.67 -10.23
C GLU A 235 -4.42 7.26 -11.01
N ASN A 236 -4.53 6.89 -12.28
CA ASN A 236 -5.58 7.32 -13.19
C ASN A 236 -6.42 6.10 -13.61
N PRO A 237 -7.32 5.61 -12.73
CA PRO A 237 -8.32 4.64 -13.16
C PRO A 237 -9.12 5.25 -14.31
N PRO A 238 -9.41 4.51 -15.38
CA PRO A 238 -10.19 5.05 -16.47
C PRO A 238 -11.54 5.49 -15.91
N GLN A 239 -11.90 6.76 -16.12
CA GLN A 239 -13.27 7.20 -15.88
C GLN A 239 -14.17 6.26 -16.66
N SER A 240 -15.01 5.52 -15.94
CA SER A 240 -16.01 4.65 -16.55
C SER A 240 -16.81 5.48 -17.54
N ALA A 241 -16.93 4.99 -18.77
CA ALA A 241 -17.82 5.59 -19.77
C ALA A 241 -19.17 5.93 -19.12
N PRO A 242 -19.81 7.05 -19.49
CA PRO A 242 -21.00 7.54 -18.81
C PRO A 242 -22.01 6.40 -18.70
N LYS A 243 -22.52 6.18 -17.47
CA LYS A 243 -23.60 5.23 -17.23
C LYS A 243 -24.81 5.75 -18.00
N THR A 244 -25.06 5.21 -19.19
CA THR A 244 -26.33 5.45 -19.88
C THR A 244 -27.45 4.94 -18.97
N ASP A 245 -28.40 5.81 -18.65
CA ASP A 245 -29.47 5.50 -17.72
C ASP A 245 -30.28 4.28 -18.20
N ALA A 246 -30.37 3.28 -17.34
CA ALA A 246 -31.22 2.11 -17.51
C ALA A 246 -32.16 1.96 -16.30
N ALA A 247 -32.84 3.06 -15.94
CA ALA A 247 -33.93 3.04 -14.99
C ALA A 247 -35.20 2.47 -15.65
N ILE A 248 -35.41 1.17 -15.46
CA ILE A 248 -36.69 0.45 -15.21
C ILE A 248 -37.98 1.18 -15.68
N GLY A 249 -38.72 0.61 -16.66
CA GLY A 249 -39.91 1.29 -17.21
C GLY A 249 -40.97 0.50 -18.02
N GLN A 250 -41.30 -0.74 -17.65
CA GLN A 250 -42.51 -1.51 -18.05
C GLN A 250 -42.73 -1.97 -19.52
N PRO A 251 -43.55 -3.03 -19.74
CA PRO A 251 -43.91 -3.56 -21.06
C PRO A 251 -45.30 -3.10 -21.56
N GLN A 252 -45.46 -2.89 -22.87
CA GLN A 252 -46.79 -2.75 -23.50
C GLN A 252 -46.93 -3.50 -24.84
N LYS A 253 -48.17 -3.92 -25.13
CA LYS A 253 -48.58 -4.81 -26.23
C LYS A 253 -48.79 -4.08 -27.57
N GLN A 254 -48.54 -4.83 -28.65
CA GLN A 254 -49.29 -4.90 -29.91
C GLN A 254 -50.04 -3.65 -30.43
N ASN A 255 -49.73 -3.23 -31.67
CA ASN A 255 -50.65 -3.56 -32.78
C ASN A 255 -50.01 -3.49 -34.19
N ASN A 256 -50.70 -4.11 -35.16
CA ASN A 256 -50.21 -4.38 -36.51
C ASN A 256 -50.36 -3.21 -37.51
N THR A 257 -49.49 -3.18 -38.54
CA THR A 257 -49.97 -3.16 -39.94
C THR A 257 -48.99 -3.89 -40.87
N ALA A 258 -49.52 -4.51 -41.95
CA ALA A 258 -48.77 -5.45 -42.79
C ALA A 258 -48.65 -5.01 -44.26
N LYS A 259 -47.57 -5.45 -44.92
CA LYS A 259 -47.43 -5.82 -46.35
C LYS A 259 -46.04 -6.47 -46.52
N ALA A 260 -45.95 -7.78 -46.74
CA ALA A 260 -45.93 -8.43 -48.06
C ALA A 260 -44.73 -7.98 -48.93
N ALA A 261 -43.80 -8.82 -49.40
CA ALA A 261 -43.62 -10.28 -49.27
C ALA A 261 -42.08 -10.60 -49.37
N ALA A 262 -41.53 -11.83 -49.41
CA ALA A 262 -42.11 -13.16 -49.59
C ALA A 262 -41.24 -14.30 -48.97
N LYS A 263 -41.64 -15.54 -49.24
CA LYS A 263 -40.93 -16.84 -49.14
C LYS A 263 -41.44 -17.70 -50.34
N PRO A 264 -40.95 -18.92 -50.68
CA PRO A 264 -40.19 -19.91 -49.89
C PRO A 264 -38.94 -20.44 -50.69
N LYS A 265 -38.29 -21.61 -50.47
CA LYS A 265 -38.64 -22.89 -49.81
C LYS A 265 -37.43 -23.82 -49.61
N SER A 266 -37.48 -24.67 -48.56
CA SER A 266 -36.78 -25.97 -48.41
C SER A 266 -35.23 -26.02 -48.38
N ALA A 267 -34.58 -27.00 -47.73
CA ALA A 267 -35.06 -28.06 -46.82
C ALA A 267 -33.94 -28.49 -45.85
N ASN A 268 -34.34 -29.05 -44.70
CA ASN A 268 -33.51 -29.88 -43.82
C ASN A 268 -34.28 -31.19 -43.59
N PRO A 269 -33.63 -32.36 -43.48
CA PRO A 269 -33.74 -33.13 -42.23
C PRO A 269 -32.44 -33.89 -41.86
N GLN A 270 -31.85 -33.72 -40.66
CA GLN A 270 -32.21 -34.36 -39.37
C GLN A 270 -31.42 -35.67 -39.08
N ALA A 271 -31.23 -35.96 -37.78
CA ALA A 271 -30.64 -37.16 -37.13
C ALA A 271 -29.09 -37.26 -37.08
N ALA A 272 -28.45 -37.85 -36.05
CA ALA A 272 -28.87 -38.14 -34.65
C ALA A 272 -27.66 -38.58 -33.78
N ALA A 273 -27.86 -38.60 -32.45
CA ALA A 273 -27.15 -39.38 -31.41
C ALA A 273 -25.75 -38.96 -30.91
N SER A 274 -25.55 -39.20 -29.59
CA SER A 274 -24.36 -38.89 -28.77
C SER A 274 -23.66 -40.22 -28.32
N PRO A 275 -22.98 -40.35 -27.15
CA PRO A 275 -21.50 -40.24 -27.06
C PRO A 275 -20.79 -41.43 -26.35
N ALA A 276 -19.50 -41.62 -26.63
CA ALA A 276 -18.50 -42.41 -25.87
C ALA A 276 -17.16 -42.38 -26.66
N SER A 277 -15.95 -42.62 -26.14
CA SER A 277 -15.42 -42.83 -24.78
C SER A 277 -13.88 -42.58 -24.81
N ARG A 278 -13.25 -42.35 -23.65
CA ARG A 278 -11.77 -42.34 -23.54
C ARG A 278 -11.21 -43.75 -23.77
N PRO A 279 -9.95 -43.86 -24.25
CA PRO A 279 -9.00 -44.84 -23.74
C PRO A 279 -7.98 -44.18 -22.80
N ALA A 280 -7.58 -44.92 -21.77
CA ALA A 280 -6.35 -44.66 -21.03
C ALA A 280 -5.19 -45.36 -21.74
N ILE A 281 -3.96 -44.85 -21.60
CA ILE A 281 -2.73 -45.58 -21.88
C ILE A 281 -1.77 -45.32 -20.72
N GLU A 282 -1.38 -46.38 -20.02
CA GLU A 282 -0.21 -46.43 -19.15
C GLU A 282 1.03 -46.72 -20.01
N ILE A 283 2.12 -45.96 -19.80
CA ILE A 283 3.50 -46.45 -19.63
C ILE A 283 4.16 -45.50 -18.61
#